data_AF-A0A1V5X6Z4-F1
#
_entry.id   AF-A0A1V5X6Z4-F1
#
_cell.length_a   1.000
_cell.length_b   1.000
_cell.length_c   1.000
_cell.angle_alpha   90.00
_cell.angle_beta   90.00
_cell.angle_gamma   90.00
#
_symmetry.space_group_name_H-M   'P 1'
#
loop_
_entity.id
_entity.type
_entity.pdbx_description
1 polymer ?
#
loop_
_entity_poly.entity_id
_entity_poly.type
_entity_poly.pdbx_seq_one_letter_code
_entity_poly.pdbx_strand_id
1 'polypeptide(L)'
;MPYRVIMMDGSFDSDDGVCRTPRCCRGKVPISVVLGLVFFLFCHDALAQSDGGAHPRPSWPWFFSQLIPSPQLVVQRDQAAFGARWQLTPILFSQGIHRSQNPWRTFVVEPIVRHSGSLEWFVSPEYLALGDDMPRHFGVRTGLRSYWPLIERGDYLSLSFGTSALRFQQITSVAYETGVHVLFGLVGFMTSCSPTPRAQRCIMTLQVRVF
;
A
#
# COMPACT_ATOMS: atom_id res chain seq x y z
N MET A 1 4.53 35.76 21.60
CA MET A 1 3.46 35.93 20.60
C MET A 1 2.22 35.20 21.10
N PRO A 2 1.16 35.90 21.53
CA PRO A 2 -0.05 35.26 22.03
C PRO A 2 -0.93 34.76 20.88
N TYR A 3 -1.40 33.51 20.98
CA TYR A 3 -2.32 32.89 20.02
C TYR A 3 -3.76 33.25 20.40
N ARG A 4 -4.48 33.84 19.45
CA ARG A 4 -5.91 34.18 19.57
C ARG A 4 -6.73 32.96 19.16
N VAL A 5 -7.35 32.30 20.14
CA VAL A 5 -8.31 31.22 19.90
C VAL A 5 -9.61 31.87 19.42
N ILE A 6 -9.95 31.66 18.15
CA ILE A 6 -11.24 32.05 17.58
C ILE A 6 -12.16 30.84 17.76
N MET A 7 -13.07 30.91 18.71
CA MET A 7 -14.21 30.00 18.80
C MET A 7 -15.21 30.41 17.71
N MET A 8 -15.51 29.50 16.79
CA MET A 8 -16.63 29.64 15.87
C MET A 8 -17.84 28.97 16.49
N ASP A 9 -18.80 29.78 16.96
CA ASP A 9 -20.18 29.35 17.14
C ASP A 9 -20.79 29.16 15.74
N GLY A 10 -20.93 27.90 15.33
CA GLY A 10 -21.62 27.52 14.10
C GLY A 10 -23.00 26.97 14.44
N SER A 11 -24.02 27.82 14.37
CA SER A 11 -25.41 27.42 14.37
C SER A 11 -25.67 26.45 13.21
N PHE A 12 -26.15 25.25 13.53
CA PHE A 12 -26.47 24.20 12.59
C PHE A 12 -27.86 24.49 11.99
N ASP A 13 -27.88 25.14 10.83
CA ASP A 13 -29.09 25.36 10.05
C ASP A 13 -29.39 24.09 9.24
N SER A 14 -30.48 23.43 9.58
CA SER A 14 -30.91 22.15 9.00
C SER A 14 -31.76 22.44 7.76
N ASP A 15 -31.10 22.65 6.63
CA ASP A 15 -31.77 22.88 5.34
C ASP A 15 -31.91 21.55 4.58
N ASP A 16 -33.13 21.00 4.57
CA ASP A 16 -33.54 19.77 3.87
C ASP A 16 -33.57 20.00 2.34
N GLY A 17 -32.39 20.06 1.74
CA GLY A 17 -32.19 20.18 0.30
C GLY A 17 -32.21 18.83 -0.42
N VAL A 18 -33.37 18.51 -1.01
CA VAL A 18 -33.63 17.37 -1.91
C VAL A 18 -32.50 17.12 -2.93
N CYS A 19 -31.79 16.00 -2.77
CA CYS A 19 -30.73 15.57 -3.67
C CYS A 19 -31.29 14.73 -4.84
N ARG A 20 -31.51 15.36 -6.00
CA ARG A 20 -31.88 14.68 -7.26
C ARG A 20 -30.65 14.01 -7.86
N THR A 21 -30.65 12.68 -7.91
CA THR A 21 -29.60 11.86 -8.51
C THR A 21 -29.73 11.79 -10.04
N PRO A 22 -28.64 11.98 -10.82
CA PRO A 22 -28.60 11.54 -12.20
C PRO A 22 -28.14 10.08 -12.27
N ARG A 23 -28.97 9.27 -12.93
CA ARG A 23 -28.68 7.87 -13.29
C ARG A 23 -27.50 7.82 -14.26
N CYS A 24 -26.44 7.12 -13.88
CA CYS A 24 -25.40 6.67 -14.81
C CYS A 24 -25.36 5.14 -14.80
N CYS A 25 -26.00 4.52 -15.80
CA CYS A 25 -25.93 3.10 -16.12
C CYS A 25 -24.52 2.81 -16.66
N ARG A 26 -23.59 2.11 -15.99
CA ARG A 26 -23.61 0.76 -15.37
C ARG A 26 -23.61 -0.39 -16.38
N GLY A 27 -22.63 -0.41 -17.28
CA GLY A 27 -22.10 -1.65 -17.85
C GLY A 27 -21.18 -2.32 -16.81
N LYS A 28 -21.71 -3.26 -16.01
CA LYS A 28 -20.88 -4.04 -15.09
C LYS A 28 -20.20 -5.16 -15.87
N VAL A 29 -18.94 -4.95 -16.25
CA VAL A 29 -18.05 -6.11 -16.26
C VAL A 29 -17.92 -6.52 -14.79
N PRO A 30 -18.29 -7.75 -14.39
CA PRO A 30 -18.08 -8.18 -13.02
C PRO A 30 -16.57 -8.15 -12.76
N ILE A 31 -16.11 -7.15 -12.01
CA ILE A 31 -14.71 -6.98 -11.57
C ILE A 31 -14.13 -8.29 -11.01
N SER A 32 -14.99 -9.15 -10.47
CA SER A 32 -14.68 -10.50 -10.00
C SER A 32 -14.14 -11.46 -11.08
N VAL A 33 -14.57 -11.37 -12.35
CA VAL A 33 -14.10 -12.28 -13.42
C VAL A 33 -12.70 -11.89 -13.88
N VAL A 34 -12.42 -10.58 -13.99
CA VAL A 34 -11.09 -10.08 -14.36
C VAL A 34 -10.09 -10.35 -13.24
N LEU A 35 -10.47 -10.11 -11.98
CA LEU A 35 -9.64 -10.45 -10.82
C LEU A 35 -9.37 -11.95 -10.71
N GLY A 36 -10.40 -12.79 -10.95
CA GLY A 36 -10.26 -14.25 -10.89
C GLY A 36 -9.33 -14.81 -11.96
N LEU A 37 -9.41 -14.29 -13.19
CA LEU A 37 -8.59 -14.77 -14.30
C LEU A 37 -7.12 -14.33 -14.20
N VAL A 38 -6.87 -13.11 -13.69
CA VAL A 38 -5.52 -12.67 -13.30
C VAL A 38 -5.02 -13.55 -12.16
N PHE A 39 -5.78 -13.76 -11.10
CA PHE A 39 -5.35 -14.61 -9.98
C PHE A 39 -4.97 -16.03 -10.42
N PHE A 40 -5.76 -16.65 -11.30
CA PHE A 40 -5.52 -18.03 -11.77
C PHE A 40 -4.28 -18.16 -12.68
N LEU A 41 -4.06 -17.21 -13.60
CA LEU A 41 -2.89 -17.24 -14.49
C LEU A 41 -1.58 -17.04 -13.72
N PHE A 42 -1.58 -16.22 -12.67
CA PHE A 42 -0.38 -15.93 -11.88
C PHE A 42 -0.08 -16.99 -10.82
N CYS A 43 -1.10 -17.66 -10.23
CA CYS A 43 -0.86 -18.79 -9.32
C CYS A 43 -0.15 -19.97 -10.00
N HIS A 44 -0.32 -20.15 -11.32
CA HIS A 44 0.31 -21.25 -12.04
C HIS A 44 1.84 -21.09 -12.17
N ASP A 45 2.32 -19.86 -12.40
CA ASP A 45 3.77 -19.59 -12.54
C ASP A 45 4.49 -19.52 -11.19
N ALA A 46 3.83 -19.05 -10.13
CA ALA A 46 4.42 -18.98 -8.79
C ALA A 46 4.75 -20.36 -8.20
N LEU A 47 4.02 -21.40 -8.61
CA LEU A 47 4.29 -22.79 -8.20
C LEU A 47 5.40 -23.47 -9.02
N ALA A 48 5.82 -22.88 -10.15
CA ALA A 48 6.79 -23.48 -11.06
C ALA A 48 8.26 -23.11 -10.74
N GLN A 49 8.52 -22.15 -9.84
CA GLN A 49 9.88 -21.77 -9.45
C GLN A 49 10.35 -22.53 -8.20
N SER A 50 10.64 -23.81 -8.39
CA SER A 50 11.33 -24.65 -7.40
C SER A 50 12.51 -25.37 -8.06
N ASP A 51 13.52 -24.62 -8.51
CA ASP A 51 14.81 -25.23 -8.82
C ASP A 51 15.97 -24.42 -8.22
N GLY A 52 16.74 -25.10 -7.37
CA GLY A 52 17.64 -24.51 -6.40
C GLY A 52 18.88 -23.86 -7.03
N GLY A 53 19.07 -22.57 -6.78
CA GLY A 53 20.37 -21.90 -6.91
C GLY A 53 20.41 -20.70 -7.87
N ALA A 54 19.41 -20.53 -8.73
CA ALA A 54 19.36 -19.37 -9.63
C ALA A 54 18.67 -18.17 -8.95
N HIS A 55 19.35 -17.02 -8.92
CA HIS A 55 18.69 -15.76 -8.55
C HIS A 55 17.49 -15.51 -9.47
N PRO A 56 16.29 -15.24 -8.92
CA PRO A 56 15.11 -14.97 -9.74
C PRO A 56 15.40 -13.76 -10.63
N ARG A 57 15.28 -13.97 -11.94
CA ARG A 57 15.47 -12.92 -12.94
C ARG A 57 14.13 -12.20 -13.14
N PRO A 58 14.12 -10.86 -13.26
CA PRO A 58 12.91 -10.14 -13.61
C PRO A 58 12.41 -10.63 -14.97
N SER A 59 11.23 -11.23 -14.98
CA SER A 59 10.52 -11.61 -16.21
C SER A 59 9.57 -10.49 -16.63
N TRP A 60 9.15 -10.47 -17.89
CA TRP A 60 8.13 -9.54 -18.36
C TRP A 60 6.82 -9.65 -17.56
N PRO A 61 6.27 -10.85 -17.30
CA PRO A 61 5.10 -11.00 -16.44
C PRO A 61 5.28 -10.38 -15.05
N TRP A 62 6.44 -10.61 -14.41
CA TRP A 62 6.77 -10.00 -13.12
C TRP A 62 6.79 -8.47 -13.19
N PHE A 63 7.39 -7.89 -14.24
CA PHE A 63 7.40 -6.44 -14.42
C PHE A 63 5.99 -5.87 -14.53
N PHE A 64 5.11 -6.49 -15.31
CA PHE A 64 3.72 -6.06 -15.44
C PHE A 64 2.92 -6.24 -14.15
N SER A 65 3.21 -7.27 -13.34
CA SER A 65 2.54 -7.44 -12.04
C SER A 65 2.88 -6.30 -11.08
N GLN A 66 4.08 -5.72 -11.15
CA GLN A 66 4.46 -4.56 -10.34
C GLN A 66 3.69 -3.28 -10.72
N LEU A 67 3.05 -3.22 -11.90
CA LEU A 67 2.22 -2.08 -12.32
C LEU A 67 0.80 -2.12 -11.74
N ILE A 68 0.39 -3.23 -11.12
CA ILE A 68 -0.94 -3.38 -10.52
C ILE A 68 -0.94 -2.66 -9.15
N PRO A 69 -1.71 -1.58 -8.98
CA PRO A 69 -1.79 -0.93 -7.69
C PRO A 69 -2.62 -1.74 -6.69
N SER A 70 -2.27 -1.61 -5.41
CA SER A 70 -3.11 -2.08 -4.31
C SER A 70 -4.23 -1.06 -4.03
N PRO A 71 -5.49 -1.50 -3.85
CA PRO A 71 -6.58 -0.61 -3.46
C PRO A 71 -6.35 -0.08 -2.04
N GLN A 72 -6.61 1.21 -1.83
CA GLN A 72 -6.53 1.85 -0.52
C GLN A 72 -7.81 2.62 -0.20
N LEU A 73 -8.14 2.65 1.09
CA LEU A 73 -9.22 3.45 1.65
C LEU A 73 -8.60 4.48 2.60
N VAL A 74 -8.70 5.74 2.23
CA VAL A 74 -8.23 6.85 3.07
C VAL A 74 -9.39 7.36 3.90
N VAL A 75 -9.20 7.43 5.21
CA VAL A 75 -10.17 8.02 6.13
C VAL A 75 -9.55 9.28 6.74
N GLN A 76 -10.16 10.43 6.45
CA GLN A 76 -9.73 11.73 6.97
C GLN A 76 -10.91 12.43 7.62
N ARG A 77 -10.90 12.53 8.96
CA ARG A 77 -11.92 13.15 9.81
C ARG A 77 -13.36 12.78 9.42
N ASP A 78 -13.93 13.47 8.43
CA ASP A 78 -15.33 13.33 8.00
C ASP A 78 -15.47 12.81 6.56
N GLN A 79 -14.38 12.39 5.92
CA GLN A 79 -14.37 11.94 4.52
C GLN A 79 -13.64 10.61 4.37
N ALA A 80 -14.21 9.74 3.54
CA ALA A 80 -13.57 8.52 3.08
C ALA A 80 -13.36 8.61 1.57
N ALA A 81 -12.16 8.29 1.10
CA ALA A 81 -11.82 8.31 -0.32
C ALA A 81 -11.14 7.01 -0.74
N PHE A 82 -11.50 6.53 -1.92
CA PHE A 82 -10.81 5.41 -2.54
C PHE A 82 -9.53 5.90 -3.23
N GLY A 83 -8.54 5.02 -3.26
CA GLY A 83 -7.29 5.26 -3.94
C GLY A 83 -6.62 3.98 -4.40
N ALA A 84 -5.49 4.19 -5.05
CA ALA A 84 -4.59 3.15 -5.55
C ALA A 84 -3.17 3.48 -5.08
N ARG A 85 -2.44 2.48 -4.60
CA ARG A 85 -1.03 2.62 -4.19
C ARG A 85 -0.18 1.63 -4.97
N TRP A 86 0.87 2.13 -5.61
CA TRP A 86 1.94 1.31 -6.14
C TRP A 86 3.01 1.10 -5.06
N GLN A 87 3.68 -0.03 -5.04
CA GLN A 87 4.80 -0.25 -4.12
C GLN A 87 6.02 -0.75 -4.87
N LEU A 88 7.02 0.14 -4.95
CA LEU A 88 8.34 -0.15 -5.46
C LEU A 88 9.27 -0.35 -4.26
N THR A 89 10.07 -1.41 -4.30
CA THR A 89 11.09 -1.70 -3.28
C THR A 89 12.47 -1.64 -3.96
N PRO A 90 13.13 -0.47 -4.02
CA PRO A 90 14.42 -0.37 -4.69
C PRO A 90 15.51 -1.18 -3.99
N ILE A 91 15.53 -1.16 -2.64
CA ILE A 91 16.56 -1.81 -1.82
C ILE A 91 15.90 -2.56 -0.67
N LEU A 92 16.35 -3.79 -0.45
CA LEU A 92 15.97 -4.60 0.68
C LEU A 92 17.19 -5.27 1.28
N PHE A 93 17.33 -5.16 2.59
CA PHE A 93 18.30 -5.88 3.40
C PHE A 93 17.57 -7.01 4.13
N SER A 94 17.86 -8.25 3.76
CA SER A 94 17.33 -9.43 4.46
C SER A 94 18.32 -9.89 5.52
N GLN A 95 17.82 -10.25 6.69
CA GLN A 95 18.65 -10.86 7.74
C GLN A 95 19.05 -12.31 7.42
N GLY A 96 18.57 -12.84 6.29
CA GLY A 96 19.04 -14.07 5.66
C GLY A 96 18.58 -15.34 6.39
N ILE A 97 17.80 -16.18 5.69
CA ILE A 97 17.58 -17.57 6.13
C ILE A 97 18.89 -18.37 6.04
N HIS A 98 19.76 -18.02 5.07
CA HIS A 98 21.04 -18.67 4.81
C HIS A 98 22.19 -17.65 4.88
N ARG A 99 23.14 -17.86 5.80
CA ARG A 99 24.30 -16.98 6.01
C ARG A 99 25.27 -16.93 4.81
N SER A 100 25.18 -17.89 3.90
CA SER A 100 26.04 -17.97 2.70
C SER A 100 25.59 -17.07 1.56
N GLN A 101 24.38 -16.51 1.62
CA GLN A 101 23.85 -15.66 0.56
C GLN A 101 24.03 -14.17 0.88
N ASN A 102 24.22 -13.35 -0.16
CA ASN A 102 24.26 -11.89 0.00
C ASN A 102 22.92 -11.37 0.57
N PRO A 103 22.91 -10.66 1.71
CA PRO A 103 21.69 -10.14 2.34
C PRO A 103 21.04 -8.98 1.56
N TRP A 104 21.78 -8.32 0.68
CA TRP A 104 21.28 -7.20 -0.11
C TRP A 104 20.54 -7.69 -1.36
N ARG A 105 19.33 -7.15 -1.57
CA ARG A 105 18.49 -7.38 -2.75
C ARG A 105 18.06 -6.04 -3.32
N THR A 106 17.94 -5.95 -4.65
CA THR A 106 17.54 -4.74 -5.35
C THR A 106 16.44 -5.04 -6.36
N PHE A 107 15.39 -4.22 -6.39
CA PHE A 107 14.21 -4.29 -7.28
C PHE A 107 13.37 -5.58 -7.22
N VAL A 108 13.97 -6.73 -7.52
CA VAL A 108 13.34 -8.05 -7.48
C VAL A 108 13.64 -8.69 -6.14
N VAL A 109 12.58 -8.93 -5.36
CA VAL A 109 12.69 -9.59 -4.05
C VAL A 109 11.68 -10.71 -3.97
N GLU A 110 12.16 -11.90 -3.64
CA GLU A 110 11.32 -13.04 -3.32
C GLU A 110 10.44 -12.74 -2.09
N PRO A 111 9.14 -13.10 -2.12
CA PRO A 111 8.24 -12.92 -0.97
C PRO A 111 8.81 -13.53 0.31
N ILE A 112 9.32 -14.76 0.23
CA ILE A 112 9.82 -15.51 1.38
C ILE A 112 10.96 -14.76 2.09
N VAL A 113 11.90 -14.19 1.33
CA VAL A 113 13.06 -13.45 1.85
C VAL A 113 12.64 -12.12 2.51
N ARG A 114 11.55 -11.52 2.04
CA ARG A 114 11.02 -10.26 2.57
C ARG A 114 10.37 -10.47 3.93
N HIS A 115 9.50 -11.47 4.05
CA HIS A 115 8.71 -11.68 5.27
C HIS A 115 9.46 -12.47 6.35
N SER A 116 10.60 -13.08 6.02
CA SER A 116 11.47 -13.81 6.96
C SER A 116 12.38 -12.96 7.84
N GLY A 117 12.15 -11.65 7.93
CA GLY A 117 13.03 -10.72 8.64
C GLY A 117 13.84 -9.88 7.66
N SER A 118 13.33 -8.71 7.33
CA SER A 118 13.99 -7.80 6.40
C SER A 118 13.73 -6.34 6.74
N LEU A 119 14.58 -5.46 6.21
CA LEU A 119 14.44 -4.01 6.22
C LEU A 119 14.43 -3.54 4.78
N GLU A 120 13.35 -2.90 4.35
CA GLU A 120 13.18 -2.40 3.00
C GLU A 120 13.13 -0.87 2.99
N TRP A 121 13.78 -0.28 1.99
CA TRP A 121 13.48 1.07 1.55
C TRP A 121 12.46 0.98 0.43
N PHE A 122 11.42 1.80 0.50
CA PHE A 122 10.33 1.76 -0.47
C PHE A 122 10.00 3.14 -1.02
N VAL A 123 9.43 3.12 -2.23
CA VAL A 123 8.85 4.26 -2.91
C VAL A 123 7.46 3.84 -3.41
N SER A 124 6.46 4.60 -3.06
CA SER A 124 5.06 4.29 -3.32
C SER A 124 4.36 5.50 -3.93
N PRO A 125 4.24 5.55 -5.27
CA PRO A 125 3.27 6.42 -5.92
C PRO A 125 1.86 6.11 -5.41
N GLU A 126 1.07 7.15 -5.18
CA GLU A 126 -0.29 7.05 -4.69
C GLU A 126 -1.23 7.88 -5.56
N TYR A 127 -2.39 7.31 -5.86
CA TYR A 127 -3.54 8.00 -6.41
C TYR A 127 -4.66 7.99 -5.37
N LEU A 128 -5.24 9.15 -5.09
CA LEU A 128 -6.34 9.35 -4.15
C LEU A 128 -7.42 10.17 -4.83
N ALA A 129 -8.63 9.62 -4.95
CA ALA A 129 -9.78 10.33 -5.49
C ALA A 129 -10.36 11.31 -4.45
N LEU A 130 -9.61 12.36 -4.14
CA LEU A 130 -9.94 13.43 -3.19
C LEU A 130 -10.12 14.76 -3.95
N GLY A 131 -11.37 15.20 -4.09
CA GLY A 131 -11.73 16.45 -4.77
C GLY A 131 -11.96 16.28 -6.28
N ASP A 132 -12.12 17.41 -6.97
CA ASP A 132 -12.44 17.46 -8.42
C ASP A 132 -11.19 17.66 -9.30
N ASP A 133 -10.08 18.13 -8.73
CA ASP A 133 -8.85 18.45 -9.46
C ASP A 133 -7.95 17.21 -9.65
N MET A 134 -7.99 16.61 -10.84
CA MET A 134 -7.20 15.41 -11.17
C MET A 134 -5.69 15.51 -10.82
N PRO A 135 -4.96 16.62 -11.08
CA PRO A 135 -3.54 16.71 -10.73
C PRO A 135 -3.26 16.62 -9.23
N ARG A 136 -4.26 16.93 -8.40
CA ARG A 136 -4.17 16.90 -6.94
C ARG A 136 -4.45 15.51 -6.36
N HIS A 137 -4.78 14.53 -7.20
CA HIS A 137 -5.02 13.14 -6.79
C HIS A 137 -3.73 12.33 -6.67
N PHE A 138 -2.63 12.78 -7.26
CA PHE A 138 -1.36 12.07 -7.23
C PHE A 138 -0.47 12.53 -6.07
N GLY A 139 0.15 11.57 -5.42
CA GLY A 139 1.18 11.79 -4.43
C GLY A 139 2.28 10.75 -4.51
N VAL A 140 3.31 10.97 -3.71
CA VAL A 140 4.40 10.01 -3.56
C VAL A 140 4.73 9.84 -2.09
N ARG A 141 4.94 8.59 -1.71
CA ARG A 141 5.39 8.19 -0.39
C ARG A 141 6.75 7.50 -0.52
N THR A 142 7.65 7.74 0.42
CA THR A 142 8.88 6.95 0.53
C THR A 142 9.22 6.74 1.99
N GLY A 143 9.81 5.61 2.33
CA GLY A 143 10.08 5.29 3.72
C GLY A 143 10.94 4.06 3.90
N LEU A 144 11.17 3.74 5.16
CA LEU A 144 11.78 2.50 5.60
C LEU A 144 10.71 1.66 6.27
N ARG A 145 10.74 0.36 6.01
CA ARG A 145 9.82 -0.59 6.63
C ARG A 145 10.58 -1.87 6.95
N SER A 146 10.41 -2.36 8.17
CA SER A 146 10.92 -3.66 8.57
C SER A 146 9.78 -4.67 8.67
N TYR A 147 10.13 -5.93 8.43
CA TYR A 147 9.25 -7.08 8.51
C TYR A 147 9.75 -8.02 9.60
N TRP A 148 8.82 -8.52 10.39
CA TRP A 148 9.07 -9.46 11.48
C TRP A 148 8.24 -10.73 11.25
N PRO A 149 8.88 -11.88 11.11
CA PRO A 149 8.17 -13.14 10.98
C PRO A 149 7.54 -13.51 12.33
N LEU A 150 6.24 -13.82 12.34
CA LEU A 150 5.57 -14.30 13.55
C LEU A 150 5.38 -15.82 13.54
N ILE A 151 4.95 -16.38 12.42
CA ILE A 151 4.62 -17.80 12.28
C ILE A 151 5.36 -18.36 11.07
N GLU A 152 6.00 -19.53 11.23
CA GLU A 152 6.73 -20.25 10.18
C GLU A 152 7.64 -19.34 9.36
N ARG A 153 8.50 -18.56 10.05
CA ARG A 153 9.43 -17.63 9.39
C ARG A 153 8.73 -16.60 8.48
N GLY A 154 7.47 -16.27 8.73
CA GLY A 154 6.73 -15.25 8.00
C GLY A 154 5.87 -15.80 6.85
N ASP A 155 5.90 -17.11 6.61
CA ASP A 155 5.16 -17.77 5.53
C ASP A 155 3.64 -17.67 5.73
N TYR A 156 3.16 -17.84 6.96
CA TYR A 156 1.73 -17.72 7.26
C TYR A 156 1.35 -16.36 7.80
N LEU A 157 2.21 -15.77 8.64
CA LEU A 157 1.94 -14.51 9.31
C LEU A 157 3.23 -13.74 9.56
N SER A 158 3.23 -12.48 9.14
CA SER A 158 4.29 -11.53 9.48
C SER A 158 3.70 -10.16 9.83
N LEU A 159 4.44 -9.43 10.66
CA LEU A 159 4.18 -8.05 10.97
C LEU A 159 5.13 -7.14 10.21
N SER A 160 4.69 -5.93 9.95
CA SER A 160 5.51 -4.87 9.43
C SER A 160 5.29 -3.60 10.21
N PHE A 161 6.36 -2.82 10.34
CA PHE A 161 6.37 -1.50 10.94
C PHE A 161 7.32 -0.63 10.14
N GLY A 162 6.96 0.62 9.96
CA GLY A 162 7.73 1.53 9.13
C GLY A 162 7.50 2.98 9.46
N THR A 163 8.35 3.81 8.88
CA THR A 163 8.23 5.27 8.87
C THR A 163 8.37 5.76 7.44
N SER A 164 7.58 6.75 7.08
CA SER A 164 7.53 7.25 5.71
C SER A 164 7.32 8.76 5.67
N ALA A 165 7.86 9.39 4.63
CA ALA A 165 7.52 10.73 4.21
C ALA A 165 6.51 10.65 3.07
N LEU A 166 5.36 11.29 3.26
CA LEU A 166 4.30 11.42 2.26
C LEU A 166 4.29 12.84 1.74
N ARG A 167 4.35 13.01 0.41
CA ARG A 167 4.15 14.30 -0.25
C ARG A 167 2.87 14.24 -1.06
N PHE A 168 1.86 14.99 -0.62
CA PHE A 168 0.54 15.07 -1.25
C PHE A 168 0.07 16.52 -1.29
N GLN A 169 -0.36 17.02 -2.46
CA GLN A 169 -0.81 18.42 -2.62
C GLN A 169 0.16 19.46 -2.04
N GLN A 170 1.47 19.31 -2.32
CA GLN A 170 2.55 20.17 -1.78
C GLN A 170 2.78 20.10 -0.26
N ILE A 171 1.96 19.36 0.47
CA ILE A 171 2.16 19.13 1.91
C ILE A 171 3.01 17.88 2.08
N THR A 172 4.14 18.03 2.77
CA THR A 172 4.96 16.92 3.22
C THR A 172 4.57 16.57 4.65
N SER A 173 4.26 15.31 4.90
CA SER A 173 3.97 14.78 6.24
C SER A 173 4.82 13.55 6.52
N VAL A 174 5.05 13.29 7.81
CA VAL A 174 5.65 12.03 8.27
C VAL A 174 4.53 11.12 8.71
N ALA A 175 4.59 9.85 8.34
CA ALA A 175 3.60 8.85 8.72
C ALA A 175 4.28 7.58 9.23
N TYR A 176 3.74 7.05 10.32
CA TYR A 176 4.09 5.73 10.83
C TYR A 176 3.20 4.69 10.18
N GLU A 177 3.76 3.53 9.88
CA GLU A 177 3.07 2.44 9.23
C GLU A 177 3.15 1.20 10.10
N THR A 178 2.05 0.47 10.18
CA THR A 178 2.00 -0.88 10.73
C THR A 178 1.15 -1.74 9.82
N GLY A 179 1.52 -3.00 9.65
CA GLY A 179 0.76 -3.90 8.80
C GLY A 179 0.92 -5.35 9.19
N VAL A 180 -0.10 -6.14 8.89
CA VAL A 180 -0.15 -7.58 9.09
C VAL A 180 -0.27 -8.23 7.72
N HIS A 181 0.54 -9.24 7.47
CA HIS A 181 0.59 -9.92 6.17
C HIS A 181 0.45 -11.42 6.36
N VAL A 182 -0.30 -12.06 5.46
CA VAL A 182 -0.55 -13.50 5.43
C VAL A 182 -0.22 -14.09 4.07
N LEU A 183 -0.10 -15.43 4.01
CA LEU A 183 0.16 -16.18 2.78
C LEU A 183 1.39 -15.66 2.02
N PHE A 184 2.56 -15.69 2.67
CA PHE A 184 3.84 -15.22 2.14
C PHE A 184 3.85 -13.73 1.76
N GLY A 185 2.92 -12.95 2.31
CA GLY A 185 2.75 -11.54 1.96
C GLY A 185 1.88 -11.26 0.74
N LEU A 186 1.19 -12.29 0.22
CA LEU A 186 0.24 -12.14 -0.88
C LEU A 186 -0.90 -11.17 -0.49
N VAL A 187 -1.39 -11.29 0.75
CA VAL A 187 -2.45 -10.44 1.29
C VAL A 187 -1.96 -9.75 2.55
N GLY A 188 -2.11 -8.43 2.59
CA GLY A 188 -1.72 -7.63 3.73
C GLY A 188 -2.78 -6.59 4.08
N PHE A 189 -2.91 -6.29 5.36
CA PHE A 189 -3.65 -5.14 5.84
C PHE A 189 -2.66 -4.17 6.48
N MET A 190 -2.66 -2.93 6.02
CA MET A 190 -1.74 -1.90 6.48
C MET A 190 -2.49 -0.67 6.95
N THR A 191 -2.10 -0.13 8.09
CA THR A 191 -2.58 1.15 8.61
C THR A 191 -1.41 2.12 8.68
N SER A 192 -1.63 3.33 8.18
CA SER A 192 -0.66 4.42 8.25
C SER A 192 -1.27 5.65 8.89
N CYS A 193 -0.62 6.16 9.93
CA CYS A 193 -1.10 7.33 10.68
C CYS A 193 -0.03 8.43 10.64
N SER A 194 -0.44 9.64 10.24
CA SER A 194 0.42 10.81 10.31
C SER A 194 0.10 11.64 11.56
N PRO A 195 1.07 11.83 12.49
CA PRO A 195 0.87 12.69 13.65
C PRO A 195 0.97 14.18 13.32
N THR A 196 1.33 14.55 12.08
CA THR A 196 1.55 15.95 11.69
C THR A 196 0.25 16.75 11.81
N PRO A 197 0.15 17.80 12.66
CA PRO A 197 -1.13 18.49 12.94
C PRO A 197 -1.84 19.03 11.69
N ARG A 198 -1.08 19.49 10.69
CA ARG A 198 -1.61 20.02 9.42
C ARG A 198 -2.03 18.93 8.42
N ALA A 199 -1.68 17.67 8.68
CA ALA A 199 -1.89 16.55 7.77
C ALA A 199 -2.31 15.27 8.52
N GLN A 200 -3.07 15.41 9.61
CA GLN A 200 -3.59 14.29 10.38
C GLN A 200 -4.48 13.43 9.47
N ARG A 201 -4.00 12.24 9.14
CA ARG A 201 -4.66 11.29 8.26
C ARG A 201 -4.35 9.88 8.71
N CYS A 202 -5.36 9.02 8.66
CA CYS A 202 -5.23 7.59 8.89
C CYS A 202 -5.64 6.87 7.59
N ILE A 203 -4.71 6.13 7.01
CA ILE A 203 -4.91 5.44 5.73
C ILE A 203 -4.90 3.95 6.01
N MET A 204 -5.97 3.27 5.61
CA MET A 204 -6.05 1.81 5.64
C MET A 204 -5.86 1.30 4.21
N THR A 205 -5.01 0.31 4.06
CA THR A 205 -4.66 -0.23 2.74
C THR A 205 -4.80 -1.73 2.79
N LEU A 206 -5.61 -2.26 1.88
CA LEU A 206 -5.63 -3.69 1.60
C LEU A 206 -4.60 -3.93 0.50
N GLN A 207 -3.46 -4.47 0.92
CA GLN A 207 -2.40 -4.86 0.02
C GLN A 207 -2.72 -6.24 -0.56
N VAL A 208 -2.81 -6.28 -1.88
CA VAL A 208 -2.79 -7.54 -2.63
C VAL A 208 -1.57 -7.47 -3.53
N ARG A 209 -0.65 -8.40 -3.33
CA ARG A 209 0.58 -8.49 -4.11
C ARG A 209 0.54 -9.77 -4.92
N VAL A 210 0.82 -9.63 -6.22
CA VAL A 210 0.95 -10.75 -7.15
C VAL A 210 2.44 -10.89 -7.45
N PHE A 211 2.97 -12.09 -7.27
CA PHE A 211 4.38 -12.41 -7.45
C PHE A 211 4.59 -13.18 -8.76
#